data_AF-A0A6G0Y8T2-F1
#
_entry.id   AF-A0A6G0Y8T2-F1
#
_cell.length_a   1.000
_cell.length_b   1.000
_cell.length_c   1.000
_cell.angle_alpha   90.00
_cell.angle_beta   90.00
_cell.angle_gamma   90.00
#
_symmetry.space_group_name_H-M   'P 1'
#
loop_
_entity.id
_entity.type
_entity.pdbx_description
1 polymer ?
#
loop_
_entity_poly.entity_id
_entity_poly.type
_entity_poly.pdbx_seq_one_letter_code
_entity_poly.pdbx_strand_id
1 'polypeptide(L)' 'MTDRWKAQSDRIQSEVEHIADYYNDKFRLCQPLQLVFAETREQIILGIRSQELSTFVMNRTHSSSSALLTDLQE' A
#
# COMPACT_ATOMS: atom_id res chain seq x y z
N MET A 1 11.92 -8.94 -15.99
CA MET A 1 11.85 -8.11 -14.76
C MET A 1 10.63 -7.18 -14.74
N THR A 2 9.97 -6.93 -15.87
CA THR A 2 8.87 -5.95 -16.00
C THR A 2 7.53 -6.40 -15.42
N ASP A 3 7.26 -7.70 -15.36
CA ASP A 3 5.93 -8.23 -15.03
C ASP A 3 5.51 -8.00 -13.57
N ARG A 4 6.44 -8.19 -12.62
CA ARG A 4 6.17 -7.99 -11.18
C ARG A 4 5.95 -6.53 -10.83
N TRP A 5 6.73 -5.64 -11.43
CA TRP A 5 6.59 -4.20 -11.23
C TRP A 5 5.26 -3.71 -11.80
N LYS A 6 4.87 -4.23 -12.97
CA LYS A 6 3.57 -3.95 -13.57
C LYS A 6 2.42 -4.45 -12.69
N ALA A 7 2.46 -5.71 -12.23
CA ALA A 7 1.44 -6.26 -11.34
C ALA A 7 1.31 -5.46 -10.03
N GLN A 8 2.44 -5.05 -9.46
CA GLN A 8 2.46 -4.18 -8.30
C GLN A 8 1.82 -2.82 -8.62
N SER A 9 2.19 -2.16 -9.72
CA SER A 9 1.70 -0.82 -10.07
C SER A 9 0.22 -0.80 -10.43
N ASP A 10 -0.26 -1.80 -11.17
CA ASP A 10 -1.66 -1.94 -11.60
C ASP A 10 -2.61 -2.28 -10.42
N ARG A 11 -2.06 -2.75 -9.29
CA ARG A 11 -2.87 -3.07 -8.11
C ARG A 11 -3.32 -1.82 -7.38
N ILE A 12 -4.57 -1.42 -7.59
CA ILE A 12 -5.24 -0.34 -6.86
C ILE A 12 -6.39 -0.90 -6.01
N GLN A 13 -6.80 -0.15 -4.98
CA GLN A 13 -7.92 -0.51 -4.11
C GLN A 13 -9.24 -0.41 -4.90
N SER A 14 -10.04 -1.47 -4.85
CA SER A 14 -11.39 -1.46 -5.45
C SER A 14 -12.39 -0.68 -4.58
N GLU A 15 -13.54 -0.30 -5.16
CA GLU A 15 -14.57 0.48 -4.47
C GLU A 15 -15.20 -0.26 -3.27
N VAL A 16 -15.39 -1.57 -3.41
CA VAL A 16 -16.00 -2.43 -2.39
C VAL A 16 -14.97 -3.21 -1.58
N GLU A 17 -13.68 -2.99 -1.86
CA GLU A 17 -12.60 -3.73 -1.22
C GLU A 17 -12.20 -3.10 0.11
N HIS A 18 -12.16 -3.95 1.13
CA HIS A 18 -11.71 -3.55 2.43
C HIS A 18 -10.22 -3.20 2.40
N ILE A 19 -9.85 -2.10 3.07
CA ILE A 19 -8.49 -1.55 3.02
C ILE A 19 -7.42 -2.53 3.49
N ALA A 20 -7.74 -3.39 4.46
CA ALA A 20 -6.84 -4.42 4.95
C ALA A 20 -6.59 -5.53 3.91
N ASP A 21 -7.59 -5.90 3.12
CA ASP A 21 -7.44 -6.89 2.05
C ASP A 21 -6.55 -6.33 0.93
N TYR A 22 -6.84 -5.10 0.50
CA TYR A 22 -6.00 -4.34 -0.43
C TYR A 22 -4.55 -4.27 0.04
N TYR A 23 -4.33 -3.86 1.30
CA TYR A 23 -3.02 -3.73 1.91
C TYR A 23 -2.23 -5.03 1.83
N ASN A 24 -2.83 -6.15 2.26
CA ASN A 24 -2.15 -7.44 2.32
C ASN A 24 -1.75 -7.93 0.93
N ASP A 25 -2.64 -7.79 -0.07
CA ASP A 25 -2.33 -8.16 -1.45
C ASP A 25 -1.22 -7.28 -2.04
N LYS A 26 -1.36 -5.95 -1.89
CA LYS A 26 -0.36 -5.00 -2.39
C LYS A 26 1.00 -5.21 -1.73
N PHE A 27 1.03 -5.46 -0.44
CA PHE A 27 2.25 -5.74 0.31
C PHE A 27 2.95 -7.02 -0.18
N ARG A 28 2.18 -8.09 -0.45
CA ARG A 28 2.71 -9.34 -1.03
C ARG A 28 3.32 -9.14 -2.41
N LEU A 29 2.75 -8.25 -3.24
CA LEU A 29 3.32 -7.90 -4.55
C LEU A 29 4.64 -7.11 -4.43
N CYS A 30 4.82 -6.35 -3.34
CA CYS A 30 6.06 -5.63 -3.04
C CYS A 30 7.19 -6.53 -2.51
N GLN A 31 6.87 -7.64 -1.81
CA GLN A 31 7.89 -8.56 -1.27
C GLN A 31 8.91 -9.09 -2.30
N PRO A 32 8.52 -9.62 -3.48
CA PRO A 32 9.47 -10.15 -4.46
C PRO A 32 10.29 -9.05 -5.15
N LEU A 33 9.98 -7.77 -4.90
CA LEU A 33 10.69 -6.61 -5.42
C LEU A 33 11.77 -6.10 -4.47
N GLN A 34 11.84 -6.65 -3.25
CA GLN A 34 12.85 -6.32 -2.22
C GLN A 34 12.96 -4.81 -1.93
N LEU A 35 11.84 -4.11 -1.99
CA LEU A 35 11.77 -2.68 -1.68
C LEU A 35 12.01 -2.43 -0.20
N VAL A 36 12.62 -1.28 0.11
CA VAL A 36 12.66 -0.84 1.51
C VAL A 36 11.24 -0.47 1.97
N PHE A 37 11.05 -0.42 3.28
CA PHE A 37 9.72 -0.12 3.84
C PHE A 37 9.18 1.23 3.36
N ALA A 38 10.02 2.25 3.24
CA ALA A 38 9.62 3.58 2.75
C ALA A 38 9.01 3.51 1.34
N GLU A 39 9.68 2.83 0.41
CA GLU A 39 9.20 2.62 -0.96
C GLU A 39 7.91 1.78 -0.96
N THR A 40 7.87 0.70 -0.18
CA THR A 40 6.69 -0.15 -0.06
C THR A 40 5.48 0.64 0.45
N ARG A 41 5.69 1.51 1.44
CA ARG A 41 4.66 2.40 1.99
C ARG A 41 4.13 3.33 0.91
N GLU A 42 5.00 4.02 0.19
CA GLU A 42 4.59 4.92 -0.90
C GLU A 42 3.77 4.18 -1.95
N GLN A 43 4.25 3.01 -2.37
CA GLN A 43 3.55 2.15 -3.32
C GLN A 43 2.15 1.72 -2.86
N ILE A 44 1.98 1.43 -1.57
CA ILE A 44 0.68 1.10 -0.98
C ILE A 44 -0.23 2.32 -0.99
N ILE A 45 0.26 3.47 -0.52
CA ILE A 45 -0.53 4.72 -0.42
C ILE A 45 -1.01 5.21 -1.78
N LEU A 46 -0.16 5.09 -2.81
CA LEU A 46 -0.48 5.50 -4.19
C LEU A 46 -1.64 4.70 -4.81
N GLY A 47 -1.84 3.45 -4.38
CA GLY A 47 -2.93 2.63 -4.90
C GLY A 47 -4.21 2.68 -4.05
N ILE A 48 -4.23 3.43 -2.94
CA ILE A 48 -5.46 3.63 -2.16
C ILE A 48 -6.43 4.48 -2.97
N ARG A 49 -7.72 4.11 -2.96
CA ARG A 49 -8.76 4.80 -3.72
C ARG A 49 -9.18 6.11 -3.05
N SER A 50 -9.29 6.09 -1.72
CA SER A 50 -9.70 7.27 -0.95
C SER A 50 -8.56 8.29 -0.88
N GLN A 51 -8.70 9.40 -1.59
CA GLN A 51 -7.70 10.46 -1.59
C GLN A 51 -7.50 11.09 -0.20
N GLU A 52 -8.57 11.17 0.60
CA GLU A 52 -8.50 11.66 1.97
C GLU A 52 -7.65 10.74 2.84
N LEU A 53 -7.89 9.43 2.78
CA LEU A 53 -7.11 8.42 3.50
C LEU A 53 -5.65 8.40 3.02
N SER A 54 -5.41 8.43 1.70
CA SER A 54 -4.05 8.52 1.16
C SER A 54 -3.31 9.73 1.70
N THR A 55 -3.96 10.90 1.73
CA THR A 55 -3.36 12.14 2.20
C THR A 55 -3.07 12.09 3.70
N PHE A 56 -4.02 11.58 4.49
CA PHE A 56 -3.89 11.40 5.93
C PHE A 56 -2.69 10.52 6.27
N VAL A 57 -2.61 9.32 5.67
CA VAL A 57 -1.53 8.36 5.92
C VAL A 57 -0.20 8.83 5.34
N MET A 58 -0.20 9.58 4.23
CA MET A 58 1.01 10.14 3.63
C MET A 58 1.71 11.16 4.55
N ASN A 59 0.93 11.93 5.31
CA ASN A 59 1.46 12.91 6.26
C ASN A 59 1.96 12.29 7.58
N ARG A 60 1.71 10.99 7.81
CA ARG A 60 2.15 10.27 9.02
C ARG A 60 3.41 9.44 8.76
N THR A 61 4.32 9.49 9.73
CA THR A 61 5.53 8.67 9.72
C THR A 61 5.24 7.30 10.31
N HIS A 62 5.51 6.26 9.54
CA HIS A 62 5.34 4.88 9.96
C HIS A 62 6.71 4.23 10.08
N SER A 63 6.93 3.47 11.15
CA SER A 63 8.18 2.73 11.39
C SER A 63 8.10 1.26 10.94
N SER A 64 6.90 0.76 10.63
CA SER A 64 6.66 -0.64 10.28
C SER A 64 5.38 -0.84 9.46
N SER A 65 5.29 -2.00 8.81
CA SER A 65 4.13 -2.44 8.05
C SER A 65 2.86 -2.53 8.90
N SER A 66 2.98 -3.07 10.11
CA SER A 66 1.85 -3.16 11.05
C SER A 66 1.33 -1.79 11.46
N ALA A 67 2.23 -0.83 11.76
CA ALA A 67 1.82 0.53 12.09
C ALA A 67 1.02 1.18 10.95
N LEU A 68 1.47 0.98 9.69
CA LEU A 68 0.75 1.47 8.50
C LEU A 68 -0.63 0.84 8.36
N LEU A 69 -0.78 -0.46 8.62
CA LEU A 69 -2.08 -1.13 8.53
C LEU A 69 -3.05 -0.63 9.62
N THR A 70 -2.58 -0.44 10.85
CA THR A 70 -3.43 0.11 11.93
C THR A 70 -3.98 1.48 11.55
N ASP A 71 -3.12 2.36 11.03
CA ASP A 71 -3.49 3.71 10.60
C ASP A 71 -4.50 3.72 9.44
N LEU A 72 -4.41 2.72 8.56
CA LEU A 72 -5.34 2.53 7.45
C LEU A 72 -6.73 2.03 7.89
N GLN A 73 -6.84 1.49 9.10
CA GLN A 73 -8.08 0.92 9.65
C GLN A 73 -8.78 1.82 10.68
N GLU A 74 -8.17 2.95 11.08
CA GLU A 74 -8.81 3.98 11.90
C GLU A 74 -9.91 4.74 11.13
#